data_AF-A0A9W8QVV9-F1
#
_entry.id   AF-A0A9W8QVV9-F1
#
_cell.length_a   1.000
_cell.length_b   1.000
_cell.length_c   1.000
_cell.angle_alpha   90.00
_cell.angle_beta   90.00
_cell.angle_gamma   90.00
#
_symmetry.space_group_name_H-M   'P 1'
#
loop_
_entity.id
_entity.type
_entity.pdbx_description
1 polymer ?
#
loop_
_entity_poly.entity_id
_entity_poly.type
_entity_poly.pdbx_seq_one_letter_code
_entity_poly.pdbx_strand_id
1 'polypeptide(L)'
;MREAGVPEEQLLPVGGGERIPLFTKDIRDKATKGLVELEIRPPGAPKSPHPSLAVAAVHVWPSLHTFMPEDHPELMDTGVRYVGASTDFFCTLNITFGMKHGLLRLGDLIPREQIDQDTQAFVDYVNDTEKNKFSHFDGGQLMFNILTDGKALLWSAHLGGYEGVLRDLQPQPDVAIIAVAGRANLNGRPFDGSAAEFLVKKARWIGEPNTIIWCLHDKSLVKPFSVDTNAATEAIQRETKSRVKELVPGKSYKCFD
;
A
#
# COMPACT_ATOMS: atom_id res chain seq x y z
N MET A 1 -3.04 0.56 18.67
CA MET A 1 -2.13 -0.60 18.44
C MET A 1 -1.53 -1.14 19.74
N ARG A 2 -0.87 -0.32 20.56
CA ARG A 2 -0.37 -0.73 21.87
C ARG A 2 -1.47 -1.30 22.78
N GLU A 3 -2.61 -0.60 22.86
CA GLU A 3 -3.83 -1.06 23.55
C GLU A 3 -4.45 -2.33 22.94
N ALA A 4 -4.13 -2.64 21.68
CA ALA A 4 -4.59 -3.86 21.00
C ALA A 4 -3.68 -5.07 21.26
N GLY A 5 -2.71 -4.94 22.17
CA GLY A 5 -1.78 -6.01 22.53
C GLY A 5 -0.63 -6.23 21.54
N VAL A 6 -0.40 -5.30 20.61
CA VAL A 6 0.79 -5.35 19.75
C VAL A 6 2.03 -5.11 20.61
N PRO A 7 3.03 -6.01 20.61
CA PRO A 7 4.22 -5.85 21.43
C PRO A 7 4.99 -4.58 21.10
N GLU A 8 5.53 -3.92 22.12
CA GLU A 8 6.24 -2.63 21.99
C GLU A 8 7.39 -2.72 20.98
N GLU A 9 8.12 -3.83 20.98
CA GLU A 9 9.23 -4.09 20.08
C GLU A 9 8.83 -4.31 18.61
N GLN A 10 7.52 -4.35 18.32
CA GLN A 10 6.96 -4.40 16.96
C GLN A 10 6.32 -3.07 16.54
N LEU A 11 6.17 -2.11 17.44
CA LEU A 11 5.65 -0.78 17.15
C LEU A 11 6.79 0.13 16.66
N LEU A 12 7.14 -0.01 15.39
CA LEU A 12 8.23 0.74 14.76
C LEU A 12 7.72 2.07 14.16
N PRO A 13 8.34 3.22 14.48
CA PRO A 13 8.06 4.48 13.80
C PRO A 13 8.78 4.46 12.44
N VAL A 14 8.02 4.32 11.35
CA VAL A 14 8.55 4.30 9.98
C VAL A 14 8.17 5.57 9.23
N GLY A 15 9.14 6.19 8.54
CA GLY A 15 8.96 7.43 7.79
C GLY A 15 9.21 7.30 6.29
N GLY A 16 9.79 6.19 5.82
CA GLY A 16 10.19 5.98 4.43
C GLY A 16 11.70 6.21 4.25
N GLY A 17 12.44 5.11 4.18
CA GLY A 17 13.90 5.04 4.10
C GLY A 17 14.48 3.92 4.97
N GLU A 18 13.67 3.34 5.86
CA GLU A 18 14.11 2.31 6.79
C GLU A 18 14.33 0.95 6.11
N ARG A 19 15.28 0.19 6.64
CA ARG A 19 15.50 -1.22 6.32
C ARG A 19 15.28 -2.04 7.58
N ILE A 20 14.23 -2.85 7.57
CA ILE A 20 13.72 -3.52 8.76
C ILE A 20 13.99 -5.02 8.64
N PRO A 21 14.79 -5.63 9.53
CA PRO A 21 14.95 -7.08 9.56
C PRO A 21 13.68 -7.75 10.09
N LEU A 22 13.26 -8.82 9.41
CA LEU A 22 12.16 -9.67 9.84
C LEU A 22 12.70 -10.98 10.42
N PHE A 23 12.12 -11.38 11.54
CA PHE A 23 12.51 -12.57 12.29
C PHE A 23 11.30 -13.47 12.50
N THR A 24 11.54 -14.77 12.61
CA THR A 24 10.49 -15.70 13.04
C THR A 24 10.13 -15.44 14.50
N LYS A 25 8.94 -15.89 14.91
CA LYS A 25 8.50 -15.83 16.31
C LYS A 25 9.48 -16.53 17.25
N ASP A 26 9.98 -17.71 16.87
CA ASP A 26 10.94 -18.48 17.68
C ASP A 26 12.25 -17.69 17.92
N ILE A 27 12.80 -17.03 16.89
CA ILE A 27 14.00 -16.21 17.03
C ILE A 27 13.74 -15.02 17.98
N ARG A 28 12.57 -14.36 17.86
CA ARG A 28 12.19 -13.28 18.78
C ARG A 28 12.05 -13.79 20.23
N ASP A 29 11.38 -14.91 20.43
CA ASP A 29 11.19 -15.52 21.76
C ASP A 29 12.51 -15.96 22.40
N LYS A 30 13.48 -16.41 21.60
CA LYS A 30 14.83 -16.72 22.08
C LYS A 30 15.62 -15.46 22.40
N ALA A 31 15.47 -14.38 21.64
CA ALA A 31 16.15 -13.11 21.89
C ALA A 31 15.71 -12.46 23.21
N THR A 32 14.41 -12.50 23.55
CA THR A 32 13.92 -12.01 24.85
C THR A 32 14.56 -12.75 26.03
N LYS A 33 14.84 -14.05 25.85
CA LYS A 33 15.53 -14.91 26.82
C LYS A 33 17.06 -14.81 26.76
N GLY A 34 17.64 -14.12 25.78
CA GLY A 34 19.10 -14.04 25.57
C GLY A 34 19.73 -15.34 25.08
N LEU A 35 18.96 -16.18 24.37
CA LEU A 35 19.39 -17.49 23.87
C LEU A 35 19.93 -17.46 22.43
N VAL A 36 19.96 -16.27 21.81
CA VAL A 36 20.52 -16.02 20.48
C VAL A 36 21.33 -14.72 20.53
N GLU A 37 22.13 -14.50 19.49
CA GLU A 37 22.85 -13.24 19.31
C GLU A 37 21.89 -12.06 19.29
N LEU A 38 22.23 -11.00 20.03
CA LEU A 38 21.40 -9.82 20.21
C LEU A 38 22.00 -8.62 19.47
N GLU A 39 21.12 -7.75 18.97
CA GLU A 39 21.53 -6.44 18.48
C GLU A 39 22.02 -5.55 19.64
N ILE A 40 23.07 -4.77 19.39
CA ILE A 40 23.53 -3.76 20.33
C ILE A 40 22.52 -2.61 20.37
N ARG A 41 21.94 -2.35 21.53
CA ARG A 41 20.92 -1.31 21.73
C ARG A 41 21.22 -0.46 22.97
N PRO A 42 20.67 0.77 23.05
CA PRO A 42 20.81 1.61 24.24
C PRO A 42 20.32 0.91 25.52
N PRO A 43 20.87 1.26 26.70
CA PRO A 43 20.38 0.75 27.98
C PRO A 43 18.87 0.97 28.14
N GLY A 44 18.13 -0.07 28.55
CA GLY A 44 16.67 -0.02 28.72
C GLY A 44 15.85 -0.31 27.45
N ALA A 45 16.48 -0.41 26.28
CA ALA A 45 15.79 -0.84 25.07
C ALA A 45 15.39 -2.33 25.14
N PRO A 46 14.24 -2.73 24.56
CA PRO A 46 13.87 -4.14 24.45
C PRO A 46 14.93 -4.95 23.71
N LYS A 47 15.19 -6.16 24.18
CA LYS A 47 16.08 -7.11 23.50
C LYS A 47 15.54 -7.43 22.11
N SER A 48 16.41 -7.42 21.12
CA SER A 48 16.09 -7.76 19.73
C SER A 48 17.13 -8.72 19.18
N PRO A 49 16.74 -9.67 18.29
CA PRO A 49 17.70 -10.52 17.62
C PRO A 49 18.69 -9.69 16.78
N HIS A 50 19.93 -10.18 16.67
CA HIS A 50 20.92 -9.58 15.77
C HIS A 50 20.44 -9.68 14.30
N PRO A 51 20.63 -8.65 13.44
CA PRO A 51 20.16 -8.65 12.06
C PRO A 51 20.65 -9.83 11.19
N SER A 52 21.78 -10.46 11.54
CA SER A 52 22.26 -11.68 10.85
C SER A 52 21.30 -12.87 10.96
N LEU A 53 20.39 -12.85 11.92
CA LEU A 53 19.38 -13.89 12.15
C LEU A 53 18.07 -13.62 11.39
N ALA A 54 18.01 -12.55 10.60
CA ALA A 54 16.81 -12.19 9.85
C ALA A 54 16.53 -13.22 8.76
N VAL A 55 15.25 -13.59 8.62
CA VAL A 55 14.78 -14.48 7.53
C VAL A 55 14.38 -13.69 6.29
N ALA A 56 14.12 -12.40 6.45
CA ALA A 56 13.80 -11.46 5.39
C ALA A 56 14.14 -10.04 5.82
N ALA A 57 14.15 -9.10 4.89
CA ALA A 57 14.22 -7.68 5.17
C ALA A 57 13.08 -6.93 4.47
N VAL A 58 12.69 -5.77 4.99
CA VAL A 58 11.74 -4.89 4.33
C VAL A 58 12.37 -3.52 4.17
N HIS A 59 12.49 -3.07 2.93
CA HIS A 59 12.84 -1.68 2.63
C HIS A 59 11.54 -0.89 2.51
N VAL A 60 11.37 0.11 3.39
CA VAL A 60 10.17 0.93 3.46
C VAL A 60 10.43 2.23 2.72
N TRP A 61 9.48 2.66 1.90
CA TRP A 61 9.59 3.89 1.12
C TRP A 61 8.30 4.69 1.15
N PRO A 62 8.36 6.03 1.00
CA PRO A 62 7.16 6.82 0.87
C PRO A 62 6.42 6.45 -0.42
N SER A 63 5.10 6.41 -0.32
CA SER A 63 4.16 6.22 -1.42
C SER A 63 3.21 7.43 -1.47
N LEU A 64 2.47 7.58 -2.56
CA LEU A 64 1.63 8.76 -2.76
C LEU A 64 0.27 8.40 -3.35
N HIS A 65 -0.73 9.18 -2.97
CA HIS A 65 -2.07 9.14 -3.50
C HIS A 65 -2.56 10.57 -3.73
N THR A 66 -3.49 10.76 -4.66
CA THR A 66 -4.20 12.03 -4.82
C THR A 66 -5.69 11.77 -5.01
N PHE A 67 -6.50 12.80 -4.76
CA PHE A 67 -7.92 12.74 -5.11
C PHE A 67 -8.14 12.73 -6.61
N MET A 68 -9.27 12.12 -6.96
CA MET A 68 -9.92 12.28 -8.25
C MET A 68 -10.45 13.72 -8.38
N PRO A 69 -10.41 14.31 -9.59
CA PRO A 69 -10.87 15.68 -9.81
C PRO A 69 -12.40 15.84 -9.79
N GLU A 70 -13.15 14.74 -9.95
CA GLU A 70 -14.61 14.71 -10.03
C GLU A 70 -15.17 13.62 -9.08
N ASP A 71 -16.50 13.52 -8.99
CA ASP A 71 -17.19 12.48 -8.23
C ASP A 71 -16.73 11.08 -8.65
N HIS A 72 -16.68 10.16 -7.68
CA HIS A 72 -16.23 8.79 -7.91
C HIS A 72 -17.23 8.07 -8.83
N PRO A 73 -16.81 7.60 -10.01
CA PRO A 73 -17.69 6.82 -10.88
C PRO A 73 -18.03 5.49 -10.21
N GLU A 74 -19.13 4.85 -10.63
CA GLU A 74 -19.48 3.52 -10.09
C GLU A 74 -18.46 2.46 -10.49
N LEU A 75 -18.09 2.46 -11.76
CA LEU A 75 -16.99 1.68 -12.32
C LEU A 75 -15.86 2.64 -12.70
N MET A 76 -14.68 2.45 -12.12
CA MET A 76 -13.52 3.26 -12.47
C MET A 76 -12.71 2.60 -13.59
N ASP A 77 -12.63 3.25 -14.75
CA ASP A 77 -11.82 2.75 -15.87
C ASP A 77 -10.38 3.30 -15.81
N THR A 78 -9.40 2.39 -15.76
CA THR A 78 -7.97 2.73 -15.70
C THR A 78 -7.42 3.43 -16.95
N GLY A 79 -8.18 3.42 -18.06
CA GLY A 79 -7.88 4.11 -19.31
C GLY A 79 -8.33 5.58 -19.33
N VAL A 80 -9.23 5.98 -18.41
CA VAL A 80 -9.72 7.37 -18.35
C VAL A 80 -8.59 8.31 -17.97
N ARG A 81 -8.42 9.37 -18.75
CA ARG A 81 -7.41 10.40 -18.53
C ARG A 81 -7.96 11.52 -17.66
N TYR A 82 -7.22 11.85 -16.61
CA TYR A 82 -7.47 13.04 -15.80
C TYR A 82 -6.35 14.05 -16.05
N VAL A 83 -6.70 15.28 -16.43
CA VAL A 83 -5.73 16.34 -16.74
C VAL A 83 -6.02 17.60 -15.94
N GLY A 84 -4.97 18.33 -15.60
CA GLY A 84 -5.04 19.52 -14.77
C GLY A 84 -5.30 19.20 -13.30
N ALA A 85 -4.84 20.06 -12.40
CA ALA A 85 -5.24 19.99 -11.00
C ALA A 85 -6.44 20.91 -10.78
N SER A 86 -7.39 20.52 -9.92
CA SER A 86 -8.41 21.46 -9.45
C SER A 86 -7.81 22.58 -8.59
N THR A 87 -6.62 22.34 -7.98
CA THR A 87 -5.71 23.33 -7.36
C THR A 87 -4.27 22.80 -7.31
N ASP A 88 -3.26 23.68 -7.24
CA ASP A 88 -1.83 23.32 -7.09
C ASP A 88 -1.47 22.60 -5.77
N PHE A 89 -2.44 22.49 -4.85
CA PHE A 89 -2.24 21.97 -3.51
C PHE A 89 -2.83 20.57 -3.29
N PHE A 90 -3.53 20.01 -4.28
CA PHE A 90 -4.05 18.65 -4.15
C PHE A 90 -2.91 17.63 -4.05
N CYS A 91 -2.88 16.91 -2.93
CA CYS A 91 -1.86 15.93 -2.61
C CYS A 91 -2.39 14.89 -1.59
N THR A 92 -1.48 14.06 -1.08
CA THR A 92 -1.75 13.04 -0.05
C THR A 92 -2.46 13.62 1.18
N LEU A 93 -2.19 14.87 1.57
CA LEU A 93 -2.85 15.49 2.74
C LEU A 93 -4.37 15.52 2.58
N ASN A 94 -4.85 15.84 1.38
CA ASN A 94 -6.28 15.87 1.11
C ASN A 94 -6.89 14.47 1.29
N ILE A 95 -6.21 13.42 0.82
CA ILE A 95 -6.64 12.02 1.01
C ILE A 95 -6.74 11.68 2.49
N THR A 96 -5.73 12.02 3.31
CA THR A 96 -5.77 11.80 4.76
C THR A 96 -6.94 12.53 5.41
N PHE A 97 -7.20 13.78 5.00
CA PHE A 97 -8.36 14.53 5.47
C PHE A 97 -9.69 13.87 5.07
N GLY A 98 -9.82 13.42 3.83
CA GLY A 98 -11.02 12.73 3.35
C GLY A 98 -11.26 11.38 4.00
N MET A 99 -10.19 10.63 4.30
CA MET A 99 -10.29 9.42 5.11
C MET A 99 -10.85 9.76 6.50
N LYS A 100 -10.21 10.69 7.22
CA LYS A 100 -10.55 11.03 8.61
C LYS A 100 -11.91 11.70 8.78
N HIS A 101 -12.28 12.58 7.85
CA HIS A 101 -13.47 13.42 7.97
C HIS A 101 -14.61 13.02 7.02
N GLY A 102 -14.34 12.15 6.06
CA GLY A 102 -15.31 11.64 5.08
C GLY A 102 -15.53 10.14 5.25
N LEU A 103 -14.70 9.32 4.59
CA LEU A 103 -14.91 7.87 4.46
C LEU A 103 -15.10 7.18 5.82
N LEU A 104 -14.24 7.45 6.80
CA LEU A 104 -14.33 6.79 8.11
C LEU A 104 -15.45 7.35 9.00
N ARG A 105 -16.20 8.32 8.51
CA ARG A 105 -17.33 8.95 9.19
C ARG A 105 -18.62 8.86 8.39
N LEU A 106 -18.72 7.95 7.41
CA LEU A 106 -19.92 7.83 6.57
C LEU A 106 -21.22 7.69 7.38
N GLY A 107 -21.19 6.97 8.51
CA GLY A 107 -22.36 6.81 9.39
C GLY A 107 -22.82 8.10 10.08
N ASP A 108 -21.94 9.10 10.20
CA ASP A 108 -22.29 10.44 10.71
C ASP A 108 -22.78 11.37 9.59
N LEU A 109 -22.34 11.12 8.35
CA LEU A 109 -22.50 12.04 7.22
C LEU A 109 -23.70 11.71 6.34
N ILE A 110 -24.05 10.43 6.24
CA ILE A 110 -25.19 9.97 5.44
C ILE A 110 -26.43 9.90 6.34
N PRO A 111 -27.55 10.56 5.98
CA PRO A 111 -28.81 10.43 6.71
C PRO A 111 -29.22 8.96 6.85
N ARG A 112 -29.72 8.54 8.02
CA ARG A 112 -29.99 7.12 8.32
C ARG A 112 -30.92 6.46 7.31
N GLU A 113 -31.88 7.21 6.79
CA GLU A 113 -32.83 6.78 5.77
C GLU A 113 -32.22 6.59 4.37
N GLN A 114 -30.98 7.04 4.16
CA GLN A 114 -30.21 6.91 2.91
C GLN A 114 -29.05 5.90 3.01
N ILE A 115 -28.83 5.32 4.20
CA ILE A 115 -27.80 4.28 4.38
C ILE A 115 -28.33 2.95 3.83
N ASP A 116 -27.73 2.48 2.74
CA ASP A 116 -27.99 1.15 2.19
C ASP A 116 -27.24 0.05 2.97
N GLN A 117 -27.51 -1.21 2.62
CA GLN A 117 -26.94 -2.37 3.30
C GLN A 117 -25.40 -2.43 3.20
N ASP A 118 -24.83 -2.08 2.05
CA ASP A 118 -23.38 -2.14 1.81
C ASP A 118 -22.67 -1.02 2.60
N THR A 119 -23.24 0.18 2.59
CA THR A 119 -22.77 1.31 3.40
C THR A 119 -22.87 0.99 4.89
N GLN A 120 -23.98 0.39 5.34
CA GLN A 120 -24.13 -0.04 6.74
C GLN A 120 -23.06 -1.05 7.13
N ALA A 121 -22.79 -2.05 6.28
CA ALA A 121 -21.75 -3.04 6.55
C ALA A 121 -20.35 -2.40 6.66
N PHE A 122 -20.05 -1.40 5.83
CA PHE A 122 -18.81 -0.62 5.93
C PHE A 122 -18.75 0.20 7.23
N VAL A 123 -19.85 0.88 7.59
CA VAL A 123 -19.96 1.65 8.84
C VAL A 123 -19.76 0.75 10.07
N ASP A 124 -20.39 -0.42 10.08
CA ASP A 124 -20.25 -1.41 11.16
C ASP A 124 -18.80 -1.90 11.27
N TYR A 125 -18.14 -2.16 10.13
CA TYR A 125 -16.73 -2.55 10.11
C TYR A 125 -15.82 -1.46 10.72
N VAL A 126 -15.99 -0.20 10.31
CA VAL A 126 -15.17 0.91 10.81
C VAL A 126 -15.43 1.18 12.30
N ASN A 127 -16.69 1.06 12.73
CA ASN A 127 -17.08 1.34 14.12
C ASN A 127 -16.78 0.20 15.09
N ASP A 128 -16.60 -1.05 14.63
CA ASP A 128 -16.09 -2.16 15.44
C ASP A 128 -14.59 -1.97 15.71
N THR A 129 -14.28 -0.95 16.50
CA THR A 129 -12.91 -0.64 16.89
C THR A 129 -12.32 -1.68 17.82
N GLU A 130 -13.10 -2.62 18.36
CA GLU A 130 -12.57 -3.74 19.16
C GLU A 130 -11.92 -4.80 18.29
N LYS A 131 -12.53 -5.14 17.15
CA LYS A 131 -11.96 -6.11 16.20
C LYS A 131 -11.08 -5.45 15.15
N ASN A 132 -11.51 -4.32 14.59
CA ASN A 132 -10.87 -3.69 13.43
C ASN A 132 -9.97 -2.54 13.91
N LYS A 133 -8.80 -2.90 14.45
CA LYS A 133 -7.82 -1.93 14.96
C LYS A 133 -6.94 -1.41 13.81
N PHE A 134 -7.05 -0.12 13.46
CA PHE A 134 -6.16 0.56 12.52
C PHE A 134 -5.94 2.03 12.93
N SER A 135 -4.98 2.71 12.29
CA SER A 135 -4.75 4.16 12.46
C SER A 135 -5.02 4.88 11.13
N HIS A 136 -5.79 5.96 11.18
CA HIS A 136 -6.03 6.86 10.04
C HIS A 136 -5.26 8.18 10.17
N PHE A 137 -4.31 8.26 11.11
CA PHE A 137 -3.60 9.50 11.45
C PHE A 137 -2.07 9.33 11.36
N ASP A 138 -1.54 8.24 11.92
CA ASP A 138 -0.10 7.96 11.98
C ASP A 138 0.31 6.91 10.94
N GLY A 139 1.57 6.93 10.51
CA GLY A 139 2.18 5.88 9.67
C GLY A 139 2.33 6.22 8.18
N GLY A 140 1.77 7.34 7.72
CA GLY A 140 1.95 7.83 6.35
C GLY A 140 1.45 6.88 5.25
N GLN A 141 1.64 7.27 4.00
CA GLN A 141 1.44 6.39 2.85
C GLN A 141 2.78 5.76 2.49
N LEU A 142 2.89 4.44 2.65
CA LEU A 142 4.14 3.73 2.46
C LEU A 142 4.00 2.62 1.40
N MET A 143 5.13 2.25 0.83
CA MET A 143 5.31 1.04 0.04
C MET A 143 6.45 0.22 0.63
N PHE A 144 6.37 -1.09 0.45
CA PHE A 144 7.24 -2.05 1.13
C PHE A 144 7.87 -2.97 0.10
N ASN A 145 9.19 -2.93 -0.02
CA ASN A 145 9.94 -3.88 -0.83
C ASN A 145 10.47 -4.97 0.10
N ILE A 146 9.88 -6.16 0.02
CA ILE A 146 10.16 -7.30 0.89
C ILE A 146 11.21 -8.17 0.22
N LEU A 147 12.35 -8.34 0.87
CA LEU A 147 13.51 -9.08 0.39
C LEU A 147 13.60 -10.42 1.13
N THR A 148 13.61 -11.52 0.39
CA THR A 148 13.80 -12.88 0.93
C THR A 148 14.53 -13.72 -0.10
N ASP A 149 15.50 -14.53 0.34
CA ASP A 149 16.23 -15.47 -0.54
C ASP A 149 16.78 -14.86 -1.84
N GLY A 150 17.24 -13.59 -1.78
CA GLY A 150 17.76 -12.86 -2.95
C GLY A 150 16.69 -12.37 -3.93
N LYS A 151 15.40 -12.54 -3.60
CA LYS A 151 14.24 -12.07 -4.37
C LYS A 151 13.57 -10.89 -3.69
N ALA A 152 12.89 -10.07 -4.48
CA ALA A 152 12.20 -8.88 -4.00
C ALA A 152 10.73 -8.82 -4.44
N LEU A 153 9.83 -8.58 -3.48
CA LEU A 153 8.40 -8.34 -3.68
C LEU A 153 8.07 -6.90 -3.28
N LEU A 154 7.66 -6.08 -4.22
CA LEU A 154 7.14 -4.75 -3.92
C LEU A 154 5.63 -4.82 -3.64
N TRP A 155 5.20 -4.31 -2.48
CA TRP A 155 3.79 -4.01 -2.19
C TRP A 155 3.59 -2.49 -2.15
N SER A 156 2.76 -1.98 -3.05
CA SER A 156 2.39 -0.56 -3.14
C SER A 156 0.88 -0.42 -3.24
N ALA A 157 0.22 -0.23 -2.10
CA ALA A 157 -1.23 0.00 -2.00
C ALA A 157 -1.68 1.39 -2.51
N HIS A 158 -0.81 2.15 -3.16
CA HIS A 158 -1.14 3.43 -3.78
C HIS A 158 -0.61 3.49 -5.21
N LEU A 159 -1.39 4.13 -6.08
CA LEU A 159 -1.05 4.27 -7.49
C LEU A 159 0.18 5.16 -7.69
N GLY A 160 0.34 6.22 -6.91
CA GLY A 160 1.42 7.20 -7.05
C GLY A 160 2.78 6.80 -6.46
N GLY A 161 3.70 7.77 -6.45
CA GLY A 161 5.01 7.68 -5.82
C GLY A 161 5.96 8.82 -6.22
N TYR A 162 7.11 8.87 -5.57
CA TYR A 162 8.20 9.77 -5.95
C TYR A 162 9.04 9.12 -7.04
N GLU A 163 9.22 9.81 -8.16
CA GLU A 163 9.98 9.30 -9.30
C GLU A 163 11.41 8.92 -8.92
N GLY A 164 12.11 9.78 -8.17
CA GLY A 164 13.48 9.51 -7.71
C GLY A 164 13.56 8.24 -6.87
N VAL A 165 12.63 8.08 -5.92
CA VAL A 165 12.55 6.88 -5.08
C VAL A 165 12.27 5.63 -5.92
N LEU A 166 11.34 5.70 -6.86
CA LEU A 166 10.97 4.55 -7.70
C LEU A 166 12.10 4.15 -8.66
N ARG A 167 12.82 5.12 -9.24
CA ARG A 167 13.96 4.87 -10.13
C ARG A 167 15.18 4.31 -9.40
N ASP A 168 15.43 4.80 -8.19
CA ASP A 168 16.60 4.43 -7.39
C ASP A 168 16.30 3.26 -6.45
N LEU A 169 15.09 2.69 -6.52
CA LEU A 169 14.66 1.58 -5.69
C LEU A 169 15.56 0.37 -5.94
N GLN A 170 16.27 -0.05 -4.90
CA GLN A 170 17.14 -1.22 -4.91
C GLN A 170 16.90 -2.11 -3.67
N PRO A 171 16.92 -3.45 -3.85
CA PRO A 171 16.93 -4.17 -5.14
C PRO A 171 15.61 -3.95 -5.91
N GLN A 172 15.67 -3.98 -7.24
CA GLN A 172 14.46 -3.95 -8.06
C GLN A 172 13.58 -5.19 -7.79
N PRO A 173 12.26 -5.06 -7.71
CA PRO A 173 11.36 -6.18 -7.46
C PRO A 173 11.35 -7.20 -8.60
N ASP A 174 11.32 -8.48 -8.26
CA ASP A 174 10.95 -9.55 -9.18
C ASP A 174 9.44 -9.57 -9.43
N VAL A 175 8.67 -9.25 -8.38
CA VAL A 175 7.21 -9.20 -8.38
C VAL A 175 6.74 -7.91 -7.73
N ALA A 176 5.74 -7.27 -8.32
CA ALA A 176 5.12 -6.09 -7.74
C ALA A 176 3.61 -6.24 -7.62
N ILE A 177 3.07 -5.99 -6.44
CA ILE A 177 1.64 -5.85 -6.18
C ILE A 177 1.34 -4.35 -6.06
N ILE A 178 0.53 -3.83 -6.98
CA ILE A 178 0.33 -2.40 -7.17
C ILE A 178 -1.16 -2.07 -7.21
N ALA A 179 -1.56 -1.07 -6.43
CA ALA A 179 -2.90 -0.52 -6.50
C ALA A 179 -3.10 0.25 -7.81
N VAL A 180 -4.25 0.04 -8.44
CA VAL A 180 -4.59 0.59 -9.77
C VAL A 180 -5.73 1.60 -9.74
N ALA A 181 -6.44 1.68 -8.60
CA ALA A 181 -7.51 2.65 -8.39
C ALA A 181 -6.99 4.07 -8.21
N GLY A 182 -7.82 5.04 -8.59
CA GLY A 182 -7.59 6.46 -8.35
C GLY A 182 -6.81 7.16 -9.46
N ARG A 183 -6.52 8.44 -9.22
CA ARG A 183 -5.60 9.23 -10.03
C ARG A 183 -4.20 9.11 -9.44
N ALA A 184 -3.20 8.92 -10.28
CA ALA A 184 -1.82 8.82 -9.83
C ALA A 184 -1.32 10.14 -9.24
N ASN A 185 -0.50 10.05 -8.20
CA ASN A 185 0.23 11.17 -7.62
C ASN A 185 1.72 11.01 -7.94
N LEU A 186 2.27 11.93 -8.73
CA LEU A 186 3.68 11.98 -9.11
C LEU A 186 4.37 13.12 -8.37
N ASN A 187 5.35 12.78 -7.53
CA ASN A 187 6.16 13.78 -6.81
C ASN A 187 5.33 14.80 -6.00
N GLY A 188 4.18 14.37 -5.46
CA GLY A 188 3.30 15.21 -4.64
C GLY A 188 2.26 15.99 -5.42
N ARG A 189 2.14 15.77 -6.74
CA ARG A 189 1.17 16.42 -7.62
C ARG A 189 0.32 15.41 -8.38
N PRO A 190 -0.94 15.73 -8.70
CA PRO A 190 -1.75 14.89 -9.57
C PRO A 190 -1.07 14.69 -10.92
N PHE A 191 -0.99 13.44 -11.37
CA PHE A 191 -0.46 13.12 -12.69
C PHE A 191 -1.49 13.48 -13.77
N ASP A 192 -1.01 14.03 -14.88
CA ASP A 192 -1.82 14.33 -16.06
C ASP A 192 -1.76 13.16 -17.05
N GLY A 193 -2.81 12.34 -17.01
CA GLY A 193 -2.92 11.11 -17.78
C GLY A 193 -3.85 10.11 -17.12
N SER A 194 -3.83 8.88 -17.63
CA SER A 194 -4.59 7.76 -17.05
C SER A 194 -3.77 6.95 -16.05
N ALA A 195 -4.46 6.11 -15.27
CA ALA A 195 -3.79 5.15 -14.39
C ALA A 195 -2.93 4.18 -15.21
N ALA A 196 -3.41 3.71 -16.36
CA ALA A 196 -2.67 2.84 -17.27
C ALA A 196 -1.34 3.46 -17.73
N GLU A 197 -1.34 4.74 -18.15
CA GLU A 197 -0.12 5.45 -18.56
C GLU A 197 0.88 5.60 -17.41
N PHE A 198 0.38 5.91 -16.20
CA PHE A 198 1.24 6.03 -15.03
C PHE A 198 1.85 4.70 -14.63
N LEU A 199 1.07 3.61 -14.66
CA LEU A 199 1.54 2.28 -14.31
C LEU A 199 2.66 1.80 -15.23
N VAL A 200 2.62 2.12 -16.53
CA VAL A 200 3.74 1.85 -17.46
C VAL A 200 5.01 2.60 -17.02
N LYS A 201 4.90 3.88 -16.64
CA LYS A 201 6.05 4.64 -16.11
C LYS A 201 6.57 4.02 -14.82
N LYS A 202 5.68 3.72 -13.88
CA LYS A 202 6.01 3.11 -12.60
C LYS A 202 6.72 1.78 -12.78
N ALA A 203 6.19 0.90 -13.63
CA ALA A 203 6.79 -0.40 -13.96
C ALA A 203 8.21 -0.24 -14.50
N ARG A 204 8.43 0.69 -15.44
CA ARG A 204 9.77 1.00 -15.97
C ARG A 204 10.73 1.50 -14.89
N TRP A 205 10.27 2.38 -14.01
CA TRP A 205 11.11 2.92 -12.94
C TRP A 205 11.55 1.85 -11.94
N ILE A 206 10.67 0.91 -11.59
CA ILE A 206 10.99 -0.20 -10.69
C ILE A 206 11.63 -1.40 -11.41
N GLY A 207 12.12 -1.23 -12.65
CA GLY A 207 12.89 -2.27 -13.34
C GLY A 207 12.11 -3.30 -14.14
N GLU A 208 10.83 -3.02 -14.45
CA GLU A 208 9.93 -3.92 -15.18
C GLU A 208 9.86 -5.34 -14.56
N PRO A 209 9.32 -5.47 -13.32
CA PRO A 209 9.23 -6.75 -12.62
C PRO A 209 8.57 -7.81 -13.52
N ASN A 210 9.03 -9.06 -13.42
CA ASN A 210 8.52 -10.16 -14.26
C ASN A 210 7.01 -10.32 -14.11
N THR A 211 6.52 -10.18 -12.87
CA THR A 211 5.10 -10.29 -12.54
C THR A 211 4.59 -9.00 -11.89
N ILE A 212 3.48 -8.49 -12.39
CA ILE A 212 2.69 -7.45 -11.74
C ILE A 212 1.33 -8.05 -11.34
N ILE A 213 0.87 -7.72 -10.14
CA ILE A 213 -0.44 -8.12 -9.62
C ILE A 213 -1.19 -6.84 -9.24
N TRP A 214 -2.41 -6.69 -9.72
CA TRP A 214 -3.26 -5.58 -9.31
C TRP A 214 -3.85 -5.80 -7.92
N CYS A 215 -3.97 -4.74 -7.14
CA CYS A 215 -4.73 -4.75 -5.88
C CYS A 215 -5.65 -3.52 -5.82
N LEU A 216 -6.56 -3.51 -4.83
CA LEU A 216 -7.57 -2.45 -4.65
C LEU A 216 -8.44 -2.19 -5.90
N HIS A 217 -8.76 -3.23 -6.66
CA HIS A 217 -9.59 -3.14 -7.88
C HIS A 217 -10.89 -3.96 -7.81
N ASP A 218 -10.97 -4.87 -6.84
CA ASP A 218 -12.13 -5.73 -6.60
C ASP A 218 -13.38 -4.94 -6.19
N LYS A 219 -14.49 -5.65 -6.05
CA LYS A 219 -15.76 -5.06 -5.60
C LYS A 219 -15.59 -4.39 -4.23
N SER A 220 -15.96 -3.11 -4.15
CA SER A 220 -15.98 -2.27 -2.95
C SER A 220 -17.43 -2.03 -2.49
N LEU A 221 -17.59 -1.71 -1.20
CA LEU A 221 -18.87 -1.32 -0.60
C LEU A 221 -19.16 0.18 -0.75
N VAL A 222 -18.18 0.95 -1.21
CA VAL A 222 -18.27 2.40 -1.43
C VAL A 222 -17.74 2.74 -2.81
N LYS A 223 -18.24 3.83 -3.43
CA LYS A 223 -17.77 4.25 -4.76
C LYS A 223 -16.27 4.63 -4.73
N PRO A 224 -15.49 4.27 -5.78
CA PRO A 224 -15.88 3.42 -6.90
C PRO A 224 -16.10 1.97 -6.47
N PHE A 225 -17.20 1.36 -6.93
CA PHE A 225 -17.60 0.01 -6.52
C PHE A 225 -16.74 -1.07 -7.17
N SER A 226 -16.04 -0.77 -8.26
CA SER A 226 -15.03 -1.64 -8.86
C SER A 226 -14.13 -0.83 -9.79
N VAL A 227 -13.04 -1.45 -10.24
CA VAL A 227 -12.09 -0.85 -11.17
C VAL A 227 -11.92 -1.75 -12.39
N ASP A 228 -12.12 -1.22 -13.60
CA ASP A 228 -11.79 -1.89 -14.85
C ASP A 228 -10.28 -1.75 -15.12
N THR A 229 -9.58 -2.88 -14.99
CA THR A 229 -8.13 -2.98 -15.17
C THR A 229 -7.69 -3.28 -16.59
N ASN A 230 -8.60 -3.43 -17.56
CA ASN A 230 -8.27 -3.87 -18.92
C ASN A 230 -7.23 -2.95 -19.58
N ALA A 231 -7.46 -1.63 -19.55
CA ALA A 231 -6.55 -0.66 -20.14
C ALA A 231 -5.15 -0.69 -19.49
N ALA A 232 -5.08 -0.80 -18.16
CA ALA A 232 -3.81 -0.95 -17.43
C ALA A 232 -3.08 -2.25 -17.80
N THR A 233 -3.80 -3.36 -17.83
CA THR A 233 -3.25 -4.68 -18.19
C THR A 233 -2.70 -4.70 -19.62
N GLU A 234 -3.46 -4.19 -20.59
CA GLU A 234 -3.03 -4.10 -21.98
C GLU A 234 -1.79 -3.20 -22.13
N ALA A 235 -1.79 -2.03 -21.49
CA ALA A 235 -0.67 -1.09 -21.55
C ALA A 235 0.62 -1.71 -20.97
N ILE A 236 0.55 -2.35 -19.81
CA ILE A 236 1.70 -3.03 -19.20
C ILE A 236 2.27 -4.11 -20.11
N GLN A 237 1.41 -5.02 -20.60
CA GLN A 237 1.87 -6.16 -21.38
C GLN A 237 2.40 -5.75 -22.76
N ARG A 238 1.89 -4.64 -23.32
CA ARG A 238 2.33 -4.09 -24.60
C ARG A 238 3.64 -3.31 -24.47
N GLU A 239 3.82 -2.54 -23.41
CA GLU A 239 4.85 -1.49 -23.34
C GLU A 239 6.02 -1.81 -22.40
N THR A 240 5.96 -2.95 -21.70
CA THR A 240 7.00 -3.40 -20.75
C THR A 240 7.23 -4.91 -20.89
N LYS A 241 8.29 -5.43 -20.26
CA LYS A 241 8.53 -6.87 -20.16
C LYS A 241 7.64 -7.57 -19.12
N SER A 242 6.97 -6.81 -18.25
CA SER A 242 6.13 -7.34 -17.19
C SER A 242 4.92 -8.11 -17.71
N ARG A 243 4.45 -9.07 -16.93
CA ARG A 243 3.17 -9.77 -17.15
C ARG A 243 2.25 -9.57 -15.99
N VAL A 244 0.98 -9.27 -16.28
CA VAL A 244 -0.04 -9.15 -15.25
C VAL A 244 -0.53 -10.54 -14.88
N LYS A 245 -0.54 -10.86 -13.59
CA LYS A 245 -1.05 -12.12 -13.04
C LYS A 245 -2.32 -11.85 -12.26
N GLU A 246 -3.42 -12.42 -12.73
CA GLU A 246 -4.68 -12.41 -12.00
C GLU A 246 -4.65 -13.42 -10.86
N LEU A 247 -5.17 -13.02 -9.70
CA LEU A 247 -5.31 -13.86 -8.53
C LEU A 247 -6.80 -14.03 -8.18
N VAL A 248 -7.13 -15.17 -7.61
CA VAL A 248 -8.46 -15.46 -7.07
C VAL A 248 -8.44 -15.21 -5.56
N PRO A 249 -9.33 -14.37 -5.02
CA PRO A 249 -9.44 -14.13 -3.59
C PRO A 249 -9.55 -15.45 -2.79
N GLY A 250 -8.78 -15.55 -1.71
CA GLY A 250 -8.75 -16.74 -0.84
C GLY A 250 -7.91 -17.91 -1.34
N LYS A 251 -7.38 -17.87 -2.58
CA LYS A 251 -6.47 -18.89 -3.09
C LYS A 251 -5.02 -18.55 -2.78
N SER A 252 -4.24 -19.55 -2.39
CA SER A 252 -2.80 -19.41 -2.14
C SER A 252 -2.00 -19.53 -3.44
N TYR A 253 -0.97 -18.69 -3.58
CA TYR A 253 -0.08 -18.66 -4.73
C TYR A 253 1.38 -18.61 -4.27
N LYS A 254 2.27 -19.25 -5.03
CA LYS A 254 3.70 -18.98 -4.91
C LYS A 254 3.97 -17.58 -5.47
N CYS A 255 4.69 -16.79 -4.68
CA CYS A 255 5.04 -15.42 -5.04
C CYS A 255 6.24 -15.37 -5.98
N PHE A 256 7.21 -16.26 -5.79
CA PHE A 256 8.38 -16.43 -6.66
C PHE A 256 8.32 -17.83 -7.28
N ASP A 257 8.77 -17.95 -8.52
CA ASP A 257 8.89 -19.24 -9.22
C ASP A 257 10.10 -20.05 -8.72
#